data_AF-A0A7V3VBU3-F1
#
_entry.id   AF-A0A7V3VBU3-F1
#
_cell.length_a   1.000
_cell.length_b   1.000
_cell.length_c   1.000
_cell.angle_alpha   90.00
_cell.angle_beta   90.00
_cell.angle_gamma   90.00
#
_symmetry.space_group_name_H-M   'P 1'
#
loop_
_entity.id
_entity.type
_entity.pdbx_description
1 polymer ?
#
loop_
_entity_poly.entity_id
_entity_poly.type
_entity_poly.pdbx_seq_one_letter_code
_entity_poly.pdbx_strand_id
1 'polypeptide(L)'
;MKQKEEFIEFLIENDILTFGEFITKSGRKTPYFINTGNYNNGERLSTISKFYAEVIYEEFKEATLLFGPAYKGIPLASVVSLKLFEKYKFNLNISFNRKETKDHGEGGLIIGYKPTERDKVVIVEDVVTSGLSISESIEILKTNGNPHVIGAVISVDRMEKGKTNKTAIQELEEEFGIKIVPMITIKDILHFISTKKINKYSKNQEELLSKMKEYLKENSPDYY
;
A
#
# COMPACT_ATOMS: atom_id res chain seq x y z
N MET A 1 14.00 -6.26 10.31
CA MET A 1 13.54 -7.67 10.41
C MET A 1 12.39 -7.81 11.39
N LYS A 2 12.56 -7.56 12.70
CA LYS A 2 11.48 -7.75 13.69
C LYS A 2 10.14 -7.07 13.37
N GLN A 3 10.16 -5.79 12.99
CA GLN A 3 8.93 -5.06 12.62
C GLN A 3 8.21 -5.66 11.40
N LYS A 4 8.96 -6.17 10.41
CA LYS A 4 8.38 -6.84 9.25
C LYS A 4 7.72 -8.16 9.65
N GLU A 5 8.36 -8.93 10.55
CA GLU A 5 7.77 -10.16 11.10
C GLU A 5 6.46 -9.86 11.85
N GLU A 6 6.47 -8.89 12.76
CA GLU A 6 5.28 -8.46 13.51
C GLU A 6 4.16 -7.99 12.57
N PHE A 7 4.52 -7.28 11.49
CA PHE A 7 3.55 -6.87 10.49
C PHE A 7 2.95 -8.08 9.73
N ILE A 8 3.78 -9.03 9.30
CA ILE A 8 3.31 -10.23 8.60
C ILE A 8 2.40 -11.07 9.51
N GLU A 9 2.77 -11.24 10.78
CA GLU A 9 1.93 -11.91 11.79
C GLU A 9 0.57 -11.24 11.91
N PHE A 10 0.56 -9.91 12.10
CA PHE A 10 -0.68 -9.14 12.16
C PHE A 10 -1.56 -9.34 10.93
N LEU A 11 -0.98 -9.35 9.72
CA LEU A 11 -1.73 -9.57 8.49
C LEU A 11 -2.35 -10.97 8.43
N ILE A 12 -1.61 -12.01 8.83
CA ILE A 12 -2.07 -13.41 8.79
C ILE A 12 -3.16 -13.68 9.83
N GLU A 13 -2.95 -13.21 11.06
CA GLU A 13 -3.88 -13.39 12.18
C GLU A 13 -5.24 -12.72 11.93
N ASN A 14 -5.25 -11.60 11.20
CA ASN A 14 -6.44 -10.83 10.91
C ASN A 14 -7.06 -11.12 9.54
N ASP A 15 -6.66 -12.22 8.89
CA ASP A 15 -7.17 -12.61 7.55
C ASP A 15 -6.92 -11.56 6.47
N ILE A 16 -5.99 -10.64 6.68
CA ILE A 16 -5.61 -9.64 5.66
C ILE A 16 -4.70 -10.30 4.65
N LEU A 17 -3.76 -11.14 5.09
CA LEU A 17 -2.98 -12.02 4.24
C LEU A 17 -3.47 -13.47 4.41
N THR A 18 -4.02 -14.04 3.35
CA THR A 18 -4.49 -15.42 3.34
C THR A 18 -3.82 -16.21 2.23
N PHE A 19 -3.73 -17.52 2.44
CA PHE A 19 -3.10 -18.46 1.53
C PHE A 19 -4.09 -19.54 1.09
N GLY A 20 -4.01 -19.94 -0.18
CA GLY A 20 -5.01 -20.80 -0.83
C GLY A 20 -4.96 -20.64 -2.35
N GLU A 21 -6.03 -20.99 -3.04
CA GLU A 21 -6.13 -20.80 -4.50
C GLU A 21 -7.09 -19.66 -4.80
N PHE A 22 -6.57 -18.59 -5.41
CA PHE A 22 -7.35 -17.39 -5.73
C PHE A 22 -7.19 -17.02 -7.19
N ILE A 23 -8.18 -16.30 -7.73
CA ILE A 23 -8.14 -15.72 -9.07
C ILE A 23 -8.16 -14.20 -8.91
N THR A 24 -7.13 -13.53 -9.42
CA THR A 24 -7.03 -12.07 -9.41
C THR A 24 -7.97 -11.43 -10.43
N LYS A 25 -8.14 -10.10 -10.37
CA LYS A 25 -8.96 -9.35 -11.36
C LYS A 25 -8.47 -9.50 -12.80
N SER A 26 -7.19 -9.81 -13.02
CA SER A 26 -6.63 -10.07 -14.35
C SER A 26 -6.83 -11.52 -14.82
N GLY A 27 -7.49 -12.38 -14.02
CA GLY A 27 -7.68 -13.80 -14.31
C GLY A 27 -6.50 -14.70 -13.90
N ARG A 28 -5.41 -14.13 -13.40
CA ARG A 28 -4.24 -14.89 -12.94
C ARG A 28 -4.57 -15.67 -11.67
N LYS A 29 -4.24 -16.98 -11.65
CA LYS A 29 -4.29 -17.83 -10.45
C LYS A 29 -3.12 -17.49 -9.52
N THR A 30 -3.37 -17.28 -8.24
CA THR A 30 -2.35 -16.88 -7.26
C THR A 30 -2.50 -17.69 -5.95
N PRO A 31 -1.39 -18.07 -5.29
CA PRO A 31 -1.43 -18.87 -4.07
C PRO A 31 -1.72 -18.06 -2.79
N TYR A 32 -1.91 -16.75 -2.91
CA TYR A 32 -2.14 -15.85 -1.78
C TYR A 32 -3.04 -14.68 -2.16
N PHE A 33 -3.77 -14.15 -1.18
CA PHE A 33 -4.64 -13.01 -1.36
C PHE A 33 -4.45 -11.99 -0.24
N ILE A 34 -4.50 -10.71 -0.62
CA ILE A 34 -4.36 -9.59 0.30
C ILE A 34 -5.70 -8.88 0.35
N ASN A 35 -6.47 -9.13 1.42
CA ASN A 35 -7.78 -8.54 1.65
C ASN A 35 -7.69 -7.40 2.67
N THR A 36 -7.34 -6.23 2.17
CA THR A 36 -7.30 -4.99 2.96
C THR A 36 -8.67 -4.52 3.43
N GLY A 37 -9.77 -5.13 2.93
CA GLY A 37 -11.11 -4.93 3.49
C GLY A 37 -11.24 -5.40 4.93
N ASN A 38 -10.29 -6.20 5.43
CA ASN A 38 -10.26 -6.64 6.83
C ASN A 38 -9.69 -5.60 7.80
N TYR A 39 -9.24 -4.42 7.32
CA TYR A 39 -9.01 -3.23 8.17
C TYR A 39 -10.35 -2.58 8.59
N ASN A 40 -11.22 -3.36 9.24
CA ASN A 40 -12.64 -3.05 9.43
C ASN A 40 -13.04 -2.78 10.89
N ASN A 41 -12.08 -2.65 11.80
CA ASN A 41 -12.33 -2.25 13.19
C ASN A 41 -11.23 -1.32 13.71
N GLY A 42 -11.49 -0.67 14.85
CA GLY A 42 -10.59 0.32 15.44
C GLY A 42 -9.23 -0.24 15.86
N GLU A 43 -9.17 -1.49 16.32
CA GLU A 43 -7.92 -2.14 16.71
C GLU A 43 -6.99 -2.35 15.51
N ARG A 44 -7.52 -2.91 14.42
CA ARG A 44 -6.77 -3.15 13.18
C ARG A 44 -6.34 -1.84 12.52
N LEU A 45 -7.21 -0.84 12.50
CA LEU A 45 -6.89 0.51 12.01
C LEU A 45 -5.80 1.20 12.87
N SER A 46 -5.86 1.03 14.20
CA SER A 46 -4.83 1.52 15.11
C SER A 46 -3.49 0.83 14.88
N THR A 47 -3.49 -0.48 14.62
CA THR A 47 -2.26 -1.23 14.34
C THR A 47 -1.66 -0.87 12.98
N ILE A 48 -2.45 -0.90 11.90
CA ILE A 48 -1.94 -0.58 10.55
C ILE A 48 -1.43 0.87 10.47
N SER A 49 -2.11 1.82 11.12
CA SER A 49 -1.69 3.22 11.13
C SER A 49 -0.33 3.44 11.80
N LYS A 50 0.04 2.63 12.81
CA LYS A 50 1.37 2.70 13.43
C LYS A 50 2.47 2.38 12.42
N PHE A 51 2.30 1.32 11.63
CA PHE A 51 3.28 0.92 10.63
C PHE A 51 3.42 1.97 9.51
N TYR A 52 2.30 2.48 8.97
CA TYR A 52 2.35 3.56 7.96
C TYR A 52 3.00 4.83 8.52
N ALA A 53 2.61 5.25 9.72
CA ALA A 53 3.16 6.46 10.33
C ALA A 53 4.68 6.36 10.54
N GLU A 54 5.19 5.19 10.91
CA GLU A 54 6.62 4.96 11.07
C GLU A 54 7.37 5.09 9.74
N VAL A 55 6.93 4.39 8.71
CA VAL A 55 7.54 4.47 7.38
C VAL A 55 7.49 5.90 6.83
N ILE A 56 6.35 6.58 6.95
CA ILE A 56 6.21 7.96 6.46
C ILE A 56 7.15 8.91 7.20
N TYR A 57 7.25 8.79 8.53
CA TYR A 57 8.10 9.64 9.33
C TYR A 57 9.60 9.41 9.05
N GLU A 58 10.00 8.18 8.76
CA GLU A 58 11.40 7.85 8.47
C GLU A 58 11.80 8.26 7.04
N GLU A 59 10.94 7.99 6.06
CA GLU A 59 11.27 8.10 4.64
C GLU A 59 10.88 9.45 4.02
N PHE A 60 9.90 10.15 4.59
CA PHE A 60 9.28 11.34 3.97
C PHE A 60 9.14 12.51 4.95
N LYS A 61 10.25 12.89 5.60
CA LYS A 61 10.31 14.00 6.59
C LYS A 61 9.89 15.37 6.05
N GLU A 62 9.93 15.52 4.75
CA GLU A 62 9.57 16.75 4.04
C GLU A 62 8.12 16.78 3.55
N ALA A 63 7.35 15.71 3.77
CA ALA A 63 5.93 15.68 3.41
C ALA A 63 5.17 16.82 4.09
N THR A 64 4.20 17.38 3.39
CA THR A 64 3.24 18.37 3.93
C THR A 64 1.80 17.89 3.81
N LEU A 65 1.55 16.89 2.97
CA LEU A 65 0.23 16.41 2.63
C LEU A 65 0.23 14.88 2.46
N LEU A 66 -0.72 14.23 3.13
CA LEU A 66 -1.11 12.86 2.80
C LEU A 66 -2.27 12.87 1.81
N PHE A 67 -2.14 12.10 0.74
CA PHE A 67 -3.23 11.87 -0.21
C PHE A 67 -3.73 10.43 -0.12
N GLY A 68 -5.02 10.26 0.19
CA GLY A 68 -5.67 8.95 0.30
C GLY A 68 -6.61 8.67 -0.87
N PRO A 69 -6.26 7.79 -1.82
CA PRO A 69 -7.11 7.53 -2.99
C PRO A 69 -8.45 6.89 -2.61
N ALA A 70 -9.53 7.29 -3.29
CA ALA A 70 -10.85 6.72 -3.05
C ALA A 70 -10.94 5.24 -3.48
N TYR A 71 -11.49 4.33 -2.67
CA TYR A 71 -12.15 4.56 -1.37
C TYR A 71 -11.29 4.20 -0.16
N LYS A 72 -10.39 3.21 -0.30
CA LYS A 72 -9.69 2.60 0.83
C LYS A 72 -8.59 3.47 1.41
N GLY A 73 -7.97 4.32 0.59
CA GLY A 73 -6.99 5.30 1.03
C GLY A 73 -7.58 6.38 1.93
N ILE A 74 -8.90 6.66 1.85
CA ILE A 74 -9.56 7.69 2.66
C ILE A 74 -9.48 7.39 4.17
N PRO A 75 -10.03 6.28 4.69
CA PRO A 75 -9.92 5.96 6.11
C PRO A 75 -8.45 5.75 6.52
N LEU A 76 -7.63 5.19 5.63
CA LEU A 76 -6.23 4.92 5.91
C LEU A 76 -5.41 6.20 6.12
N ALA A 77 -5.43 7.13 5.16
CA ALA A 77 -4.75 8.43 5.29
C ALA A 77 -5.23 9.21 6.52
N SER A 78 -6.53 9.10 6.84
CA SER A 78 -7.12 9.74 8.02
C SER A 78 -6.50 9.22 9.33
N VAL A 79 -6.48 7.89 9.53
CA VAL A 79 -5.91 7.31 10.76
C VAL A 79 -4.38 7.43 10.82
N VAL A 80 -3.71 7.45 9.66
CA VAL A 80 -2.26 7.62 9.56
C VAL A 80 -1.84 9.04 9.96
N SER A 81 -2.52 10.07 9.47
CA SER A 81 -2.24 11.45 9.89
C SER A 81 -2.44 11.64 11.39
N LEU A 82 -3.53 11.09 11.94
CA LEU A 82 -3.76 11.08 13.39
C LEU A 82 -2.59 10.44 14.13
N LYS A 83 -2.13 9.26 13.69
CA LYS A 83 -1.03 8.53 14.33
C LYS A 83 0.31 9.27 14.24
N LEU A 84 0.60 9.91 13.11
CA LEU A 84 1.79 10.74 12.90
C LEU A 84 1.82 11.91 13.88
N PHE A 85 0.69 12.60 14.06
CA PHE A 85 0.59 13.69 15.02
C PHE A 85 0.72 13.20 16.46
N GLU A 86 0.04 12.12 16.83
CA GLU A 86 0.10 11.57 18.19
C GLU A 86 1.52 11.16 18.59
N LYS A 87 2.20 10.36 17.74
CA LYS A 87 3.50 9.74 18.03
C LYS A 87 4.68 10.69 17.80
N TYR A 88 4.65 11.47 16.72
CA TYR A 88 5.82 12.25 16.26
C TYR A 88 5.61 13.76 16.25
N LYS A 89 4.40 14.25 16.58
CA LYS A 89 4.00 15.65 16.37
C LYS A 89 4.16 16.10 14.91
N PHE A 90 4.16 15.15 13.98
CA PHE A 90 4.25 15.42 12.55
C PHE A 90 2.86 15.69 12.01
N ASN A 91 2.49 16.96 11.94
CA ASN A 91 1.15 17.41 11.56
C ASN A 91 1.05 17.59 10.04
N LEU A 92 0.47 16.61 9.35
CA LEU A 92 0.28 16.63 7.91
C LEU A 92 -1.16 16.95 7.54
N ASN A 93 -1.33 17.78 6.51
CA ASN A 93 -2.63 17.95 5.87
C ASN A 93 -3.11 16.62 5.28
N ILE A 94 -4.42 16.50 5.07
CA ILE A 94 -5.04 15.31 4.46
C ILE A 94 -5.94 15.74 3.32
N SER A 95 -5.79 15.05 2.19
CA SER A 95 -6.62 15.24 1.01
C SER A 95 -6.97 13.89 0.38
N PHE A 96 -8.10 13.82 -0.31
CA PHE A 96 -8.54 12.63 -1.01
C PHE A 96 -9.45 12.99 -2.19
N ASN A 97 -9.57 12.10 -3.18
CA ASN A 97 -10.44 12.33 -4.32
C ASN A 97 -11.86 11.74 -4.12
N ARG A 98 -12.78 12.19 -4.98
CA ARG A 98 -14.02 11.50 -5.32
C ARG A 98 -13.80 10.64 -6.56
N LYS A 99 -14.69 9.66 -6.81
CA LYS A 99 -14.75 8.97 -8.11
C LYS A 99 -15.49 9.79 -9.16
N GLU A 100 -16.35 10.71 -8.75
CA GLU A 100 -17.13 11.59 -9.61
C GLU A 100 -17.03 13.04 -9.13
N THR A 101 -16.93 13.97 -10.08
CA THR A 101 -16.93 15.40 -9.82
C THR A 101 -18.32 15.82 -9.34
N LYS A 102 -18.38 16.70 -8.33
CA LYS A 102 -19.64 17.33 -7.91
C LYS A 102 -19.73 18.75 -8.44
N ASP A 103 -20.91 19.11 -8.94
CA ASP A 103 -21.20 20.43 -9.51
C ASP A 103 -21.82 21.42 -8.50
N HIS A 104 -22.03 21.00 -7.25
CA HIS A 104 -22.68 21.80 -6.20
C HIS A 104 -21.92 21.73 -4.85
N GLY A 105 -22.01 22.78 -4.03
CA GLY A 105 -21.27 22.92 -2.76
C GLY A 105 -19.81 23.37 -2.96
N GLU A 106 -18.86 22.84 -2.17
CA GLU A 106 -17.41 23.06 -2.41
C GLU A 106 -16.91 22.50 -3.76
N GLY A 107 -17.74 21.72 -4.47
CA GLY A 107 -17.49 21.26 -5.83
C GLY A 107 -16.24 20.38 -5.99
N GLY A 108 -15.95 20.02 -7.24
CA GLY A 108 -14.66 19.45 -7.65
C GLY A 108 -14.42 18.00 -7.23
N LEU A 109 -13.20 17.54 -7.50
CA LEU A 109 -12.76 16.16 -7.28
C LEU A 109 -12.10 15.95 -5.91
N ILE A 110 -11.59 17.02 -5.29
CA ILE A 110 -10.82 16.96 -4.05
C ILE A 110 -11.66 17.26 -2.81
N ILE A 111 -11.49 16.45 -1.77
CA ILE A 111 -12.05 16.64 -0.43
C ILE A 111 -10.90 16.82 0.58
N GLY A 112 -11.13 17.65 1.60
CA GLY A 112 -10.14 17.97 2.62
C GLY A 112 -9.28 19.16 2.22
N TYR A 113 -8.01 19.14 2.62
CA TYR A 113 -7.06 20.19 2.26
C TYR A 113 -6.92 20.29 0.73
N LYS A 114 -6.95 21.51 0.19
CA LYS A 114 -6.80 21.77 -1.25
C LYS A 114 -5.30 21.84 -1.57
N PRO A 115 -4.75 20.90 -2.36
CA PRO A 115 -3.33 20.87 -2.67
C PRO A 115 -2.89 22.12 -3.43
N THR A 116 -1.63 22.47 -3.28
CA THR A 116 -0.97 23.58 -3.99
C THR A 116 0.41 23.14 -4.50
N GLU A 117 1.02 23.88 -5.42
CA GLU A 117 2.36 23.60 -5.94
C GLU A 117 3.46 23.58 -4.87
N ARG A 118 3.20 24.13 -3.68
CA ARG A 118 4.14 24.12 -2.55
C ARG A 118 4.09 22.81 -1.76
N ASP A 119 3.06 22.01 -1.95
CA ASP A 119 2.85 20.80 -1.17
C ASP A 119 3.72 19.65 -1.67
N LYS A 120 4.26 18.90 -0.70
CA LYS A 120 4.99 17.65 -0.91
C LYS A 120 4.12 16.49 -0.49
N VAL A 121 3.64 15.72 -1.45
CA VAL A 121 2.58 14.73 -1.26
C VAL A 121 3.14 13.33 -1.12
N VAL A 122 2.68 12.64 -0.07
CA VAL A 122 2.82 11.19 0.07
C VAL A 122 1.46 10.56 -0.16
N ILE A 123 1.37 9.67 -1.15
CA ILE A 123 0.17 8.87 -1.38
C ILE A 123 0.16 7.71 -0.39
N VAL A 124 -0.95 7.53 0.32
CA VAL A 124 -1.15 6.43 1.26
C VAL A 124 -2.15 5.44 0.66
N GLU A 125 -1.65 4.28 0.24
CA GLU A 125 -2.46 3.27 -0.45
C GLU A 125 -2.26 1.90 0.18
N ASP A 126 -3.25 1.03 0.06
CA ASP A 126 -3.22 -0.26 0.72
C ASP A 126 -2.29 -1.29 0.04
N VAL A 127 -2.58 -1.74 -1.17
CA VAL A 127 -1.83 -2.74 -1.93
C VAL A 127 -1.72 -2.32 -3.39
N VAL A 128 -0.52 -2.46 -3.95
CA VAL A 128 -0.32 -2.21 -5.38
C VAL A 128 -0.52 -3.51 -6.14
N THR A 129 -1.53 -3.53 -6.99
CA THR A 129 -1.77 -4.64 -7.93
C THR A 129 -1.17 -4.31 -9.30
N SER A 130 -1.69 -3.28 -9.96
CA SER A 130 -1.21 -2.83 -11.29
C SER A 130 -0.57 -1.44 -11.28
N GLY A 131 -0.47 -0.80 -10.11
CA GLY A 131 -0.02 0.60 -10.00
C GLY A 131 -1.07 1.66 -10.38
N LEU A 132 -2.19 1.24 -10.96
CA LEU A 132 -3.20 2.14 -11.55
C LEU A 132 -3.72 3.20 -10.56
N SER A 133 -3.98 2.83 -9.30
CA SER A 133 -4.48 3.78 -8.29
C SER A 133 -3.49 4.91 -8.03
N ILE A 134 -2.20 4.61 -8.02
CA ILE A 134 -1.13 5.60 -7.81
C ILE A 134 -1.05 6.53 -9.02
N SER A 135 -1.02 5.98 -10.24
CA SER A 135 -1.00 6.79 -11.46
C SER A 135 -2.24 7.68 -11.60
N GLU A 136 -3.43 7.14 -11.31
CA GLU A 136 -4.68 7.93 -11.30
C GLU A 136 -4.61 9.07 -10.28
N SER A 137 -4.03 8.82 -9.10
CA SER A 137 -3.88 9.83 -8.05
C SER A 137 -2.95 10.95 -8.47
N ILE A 138 -1.84 10.63 -9.14
CA ILE A 138 -0.89 11.63 -9.65
C ILE A 138 -1.56 12.52 -10.70
N GLU A 139 -2.30 11.94 -11.65
CA GLU A 139 -3.02 12.73 -12.67
C GLU A 139 -4.14 13.60 -12.07
N ILE A 140 -4.84 13.09 -11.05
CA ILE A 140 -5.81 13.89 -10.30
C ILE A 140 -5.12 15.08 -9.63
N LEU A 141 -4.01 14.87 -8.94
CA LEU A 141 -3.27 15.92 -8.25
C LEU A 141 -2.71 16.96 -9.22
N LYS A 142 -2.19 16.52 -10.38
CA LYS A 142 -1.68 17.38 -11.45
C LYS A 142 -2.73 18.38 -11.95
N THR A 143 -4.00 17.96 -12.04
CA THR A 143 -5.12 18.82 -12.45
C THR A 143 -5.77 19.59 -11.28
N ASN A 144 -5.37 19.31 -10.03
CA ASN A 144 -5.97 19.89 -8.82
C ASN A 144 -4.89 20.47 -7.90
N GLY A 145 -4.29 21.57 -8.34
CA GLY A 145 -3.29 22.32 -7.57
C GLY A 145 -1.84 21.96 -7.88
N ASN A 146 -1.63 20.89 -8.66
CA ASN A 146 -0.34 20.46 -9.17
C ASN A 146 0.78 20.39 -8.10
N PRO A 147 0.53 19.72 -6.95
CA PRO A 147 1.53 19.60 -5.91
C PRO A 147 2.65 18.64 -6.35
N HIS A 148 3.78 18.69 -5.65
CA HIS A 148 4.89 17.77 -5.91
C HIS A 148 4.64 16.43 -5.20
N VAL A 149 4.31 15.38 -5.96
CA VAL A 149 4.23 14.02 -5.41
C VAL A 149 5.64 13.50 -5.20
N ILE A 150 6.05 13.31 -3.94
CA ILE A 150 7.40 12.85 -3.58
C ILE A 150 7.46 11.33 -3.41
N GLY A 151 6.31 10.69 -3.18
CA GLY A 151 6.27 9.26 -3.02
C GLY A 151 4.92 8.66 -2.68
N ALA A 152 4.93 7.35 -2.48
CA ALA A 152 3.81 6.58 -1.98
C ALA A 152 4.27 5.58 -0.92
N VAL A 153 3.41 5.28 0.06
CA VAL A 153 3.62 4.20 1.01
C VAL A 153 2.51 3.17 0.83
N ILE A 154 2.90 1.89 0.80
CA ILE A 154 1.99 0.77 0.56
C ILE A 154 2.24 -0.36 1.56
N SER A 155 1.24 -1.17 1.87
CA SER A 155 1.40 -2.26 2.85
C SER A 155 2.23 -3.41 2.28
N VAL A 156 1.91 -3.87 1.07
CA VAL A 156 2.54 -5.04 0.48
C VAL A 156 2.89 -4.79 -0.98
N ASP A 157 4.16 -5.01 -1.32
CA ASP A 157 4.62 -5.17 -2.69
C ASP A 157 4.63 -6.65 -3.08
N ARG A 158 3.84 -6.98 -4.11
CA ARG A 158 3.74 -8.34 -4.66
C ARG A 158 4.96 -8.71 -5.52
N MET A 159 5.79 -7.73 -5.89
CA MET A 159 6.93 -7.85 -6.81
C MET A 159 6.56 -8.54 -8.14
N GLU A 160 5.32 -8.40 -8.59
CA GLU A 160 4.83 -9.02 -9.82
C GLU A 160 5.12 -8.14 -11.04
N LYS A 161 5.27 -8.78 -12.21
CA LYS A 161 5.44 -8.11 -13.50
C LYS A 161 4.31 -7.11 -13.74
N GLY A 162 4.70 -5.89 -14.12
CA GLY A 162 3.82 -4.82 -14.57
C GLY A 162 3.41 -5.00 -16.04
N LYS A 163 3.39 -3.90 -16.79
CA LYS A 163 3.09 -3.92 -18.24
C LYS A 163 4.28 -4.40 -19.07
N THR A 164 5.48 -4.31 -18.52
CA THR A 164 6.76 -4.67 -19.13
C THR A 164 7.45 -5.79 -18.34
N ASN A 165 8.74 -6.02 -18.56
CA ASN A 165 9.55 -6.97 -17.78
C ASN A 165 10.03 -6.40 -16.43
N LYS A 166 9.49 -5.28 -15.97
CA LYS A 166 9.74 -4.69 -14.64
C LYS A 166 8.57 -4.95 -13.70
N THR A 167 8.77 -4.71 -12.41
CA THR A 167 7.65 -4.70 -11.46
C THR A 167 6.78 -3.47 -11.67
N ALA A 168 5.49 -3.55 -11.30
CA ALA A 168 4.60 -2.39 -11.37
C ALA A 168 5.12 -1.18 -10.58
N ILE A 169 5.87 -1.41 -9.50
CA ILE A 169 6.49 -0.33 -8.70
C ILE A 169 7.63 0.32 -9.49
N GLN A 170 8.58 -0.47 -10.02
CA GLN A 170 9.68 0.06 -10.83
C GLN A 170 9.19 0.89 -12.01
N GLU A 171 8.13 0.44 -12.68
CA GLU A 171 7.51 1.20 -13.78
C GLU A 171 7.00 2.57 -13.31
N LEU A 172 6.31 2.62 -12.17
CA LEU A 172 5.80 3.88 -11.61
C LEU A 172 6.91 4.82 -11.14
N GLU A 173 7.94 4.29 -10.48
CA GLU A 173 9.08 5.09 -10.02
C GLU A 173 9.83 5.73 -11.19
N GLU A 174 10.03 4.99 -12.29
CA GLU A 174 10.64 5.50 -13.50
C GLU A 174 9.75 6.49 -14.27
N GLU A 175 8.46 6.21 -14.37
CA GLU A 175 7.51 7.06 -15.11
C GLU A 175 7.29 8.41 -14.43
N PHE A 176 7.16 8.41 -13.10
CA PHE A 176 6.78 9.61 -12.34
C PHE A 176 7.92 10.23 -11.52
N GLY A 177 9.08 9.57 -11.41
CA GLY A 177 10.21 10.07 -10.63
C GLY A 177 9.93 10.13 -9.12
N ILE A 178 9.05 9.25 -8.62
CA ILE A 178 8.64 9.20 -7.22
C ILE A 178 9.27 7.99 -6.50
N LYS A 179 9.34 8.05 -5.17
CA LYS A 179 9.75 6.90 -4.34
C LYS A 179 8.53 6.13 -3.83
N ILE A 180 8.47 4.83 -4.06
CA ILE A 180 7.39 3.98 -3.52
C ILE A 180 7.97 3.04 -2.46
N VAL A 181 7.49 3.17 -1.23
CA VAL A 181 7.99 2.39 -0.09
C VAL A 181 6.95 1.36 0.36
N PRO A 182 7.18 0.06 0.12
CA PRO A 182 6.38 -0.99 0.73
C PRO A 182 6.84 -1.30 2.15
N MET A 183 5.90 -1.58 3.06
CA MET A 183 6.26 -2.08 4.40
C MET A 183 6.90 -3.47 4.32
N ILE A 184 6.30 -4.35 3.52
CA ILE A 184 6.80 -5.68 3.24
C ILE A 184 6.68 -6.00 1.75
N THR A 185 7.55 -6.89 1.31
CA THR A 185 7.53 -7.47 -0.03
C THR A 185 7.11 -8.94 0.04
N ILE A 186 6.79 -9.54 -1.10
CA ILE A 186 6.55 -10.99 -1.15
C ILE A 186 7.79 -11.80 -0.75
N LYS A 187 9.00 -11.27 -0.93
CA LYS A 187 10.25 -11.89 -0.46
C LYS A 187 10.31 -11.93 1.07
N ASP A 188 9.87 -10.85 1.74
CA ASP A 188 9.78 -10.83 3.20
C ASP A 188 8.78 -11.88 3.70
N ILE A 189 7.63 -12.03 3.02
CA ILE A 189 6.61 -13.04 3.34
C ILE A 189 7.16 -14.47 3.13
N LEU A 190 7.84 -14.74 2.02
CA LEU A 190 8.48 -16.04 1.76
C LEU A 190 9.51 -16.38 2.85
N HIS A 191 10.34 -15.41 3.21
CA HIS A 191 11.34 -15.59 4.25
C HIS A 191 10.68 -15.92 5.60
N PHE A 192 9.63 -15.17 5.96
CA PHE A 192 8.85 -15.41 7.18
C PHE A 192 8.25 -16.82 7.21
N ILE A 193 7.57 -17.24 6.15
CA ILE A 193 6.97 -18.59 6.05
C ILE A 193 8.04 -19.68 6.10
N SER A 194 9.25 -19.42 5.59
CA SER A 194 10.33 -20.41 5.60
C SER A 194 11.01 -20.58 6.97
N THR A 195 10.90 -19.60 7.86
CA THR A 195 11.64 -19.55 9.14
C THR A 195 10.76 -19.63 10.37
N LYS A 196 9.46 -19.34 10.25
CA LYS A 196 8.51 -19.31 11.37
C LYS A 196 7.39 -20.32 11.14
N LYS A 197 6.98 -20.99 12.21
CA LYS A 197 5.79 -21.85 12.17
C LYS A 197 4.54 -20.99 12.25
N ILE A 198 3.66 -21.13 11.26
CA ILE A 198 2.39 -20.41 11.20
C ILE A 198 1.29 -21.36 11.64
N ASN A 199 0.79 -21.19 12.87
CA ASN A 199 -0.18 -22.12 13.46
C ASN A 199 -1.41 -22.36 12.56
N LYS A 200 -1.90 -21.31 11.90
CA LYS A 200 -3.04 -21.37 10.98
C LYS A 200 -2.81 -22.26 9.75
N TYR A 201 -1.56 -22.40 9.31
CA TYR A 201 -1.16 -23.14 8.11
C TYR A 201 -0.18 -24.28 8.43
N SER A 202 -0.10 -24.71 9.69
CA SER A 202 0.96 -25.62 10.14
C SER A 202 0.95 -26.99 9.45
N LYS A 203 -0.20 -27.41 8.92
CA LYS A 203 -0.36 -28.70 8.22
C LYS A 203 0.09 -28.66 6.76
N ASN A 204 0.10 -27.49 6.14
CA ASN A 204 0.35 -27.32 4.70
C ASN A 204 1.36 -26.22 4.38
N GLN A 205 2.15 -25.79 5.36
CA GLN A 205 3.09 -24.67 5.21
C GLN A 205 4.18 -24.94 4.16
N GLU A 206 4.70 -26.17 4.10
CA GLU A 206 5.72 -26.55 3.11
C GLU A 206 5.16 -26.53 1.68
N GLU A 207 3.95 -27.08 1.49
CA GLU A 207 3.25 -27.05 0.21
C GLU A 207 2.97 -25.61 -0.23
N LEU A 208 2.50 -24.78 0.70
CA LEU A 208 2.28 -23.36 0.47
C LEU A 208 3.56 -22.66 0.01
N LEU A 209 4.67 -22.89 0.71
CA LEU A 209 5.95 -22.31 0.35
C LEU A 209 6.39 -22.73 -1.05
N SER A 210 6.18 -24.00 -1.45
CA SER A 210 6.46 -24.48 -2.81
C SER A 210 5.62 -23.75 -3.85
N LYS A 211 4.30 -23.68 -3.65
CA LYS A 211 3.36 -23.00 -4.55
C LYS A 211 3.68 -21.53 -4.73
N MET A 212 4.05 -20.83 -3.65
CA MET A 212 4.45 -19.42 -3.72
C MET A 212 5.76 -19.22 -4.51
N LYS A 213 6.75 -20.09 -4.30
CA LYS A 213 8.02 -20.03 -5.05
C LYS A 213 7.81 -20.29 -6.54
N GLU A 214 7.00 -21.28 -6.89
CA GLU A 214 6.64 -21.59 -8.29
C GLU A 214 5.93 -20.41 -8.94
N TYR A 215 4.91 -19.84 -8.27
CA TYR A 215 4.19 -18.67 -8.76
C TYR A 215 5.13 -17.49 -9.06
N LEU A 216 6.08 -17.20 -8.17
CA LEU A 216 6.98 -16.06 -8.34
C LEU A 216 8.02 -16.25 -9.43
N LYS A 217 8.51 -17.48 -9.66
CA LYS A 217 9.40 -17.78 -10.80
C LYS A 217 8.78 -17.39 -12.14
N GLU A 218 7.46 -17.55 -12.27
CA GLU A 218 6.73 -17.22 -13.49
C GLU A 218 6.34 -15.74 -13.56
N ASN A 219 5.95 -15.15 -12.42
CA ASN A 219 5.23 -13.88 -12.37
C ASN A 219 6.02 -12.70 -11.80
N SER A 220 7.24 -12.90 -11.30
CA SER A 220 8.11 -11.82 -10.77
C SER A 220 9.40 -11.72 -11.58
N PRO A 221 9.78 -10.54 -12.08
CA PRO A 221 11.02 -10.37 -12.85
C PRO A 221 12.27 -10.44 -11.95
N ASP A 222 12.12 -10.10 -10.68
CA ASP A 222 13.20 -9.97 -9.70
C ASP A 222 13.25 -11.15 -8.73
N TYR A 223 12.70 -12.31 -9.09
CA TYR A 223 12.68 -13.46 -8.19
C TYR A 223 14.07 -14.07 -7.93
N TYR A 224 15.00 -13.92 -8.87
CA TYR A 224 16.35 -14.46 -8.80
C TYR A 224 17.27 -13.63 -7.88
#